data_AF-S4PGT7-F1
#
_entry.id   AF-S4PGT7-F1
#
_cell.length_a   1.000
_cell.length_b   1.000
_cell.length_c   1.000
_cell.angle_alpha   90.00
_cell.angle_beta   90.00
_cell.angle_gamma   90.00
#
_symmetry.space_group_name_H-M   'P 1'
#
loop_
_entity.id
_entity.type
_entity.pdbx_description
1 polymer ?
#
loop_
_entity_poly.entity_id
_entity_poly.type
_entity_poly.pdbx_seq_one_letter_code
_entity_poly.pdbx_strand_id
1 'polypeptide(L)'
;MSYNEELFTTRMRKATRKVHSVSDALINAKFAFSLRDETVWGGGLFVFYHIFAFLEDAKNRLNMPAFDKLFVHKILFRKQAFEEDLCHYLGPNWKSLPKSLALENYLEHLQNLERENPQLLMAYVYHLYLGLLSGGQILAKKRNVFGENNHDQVKYIDKVTDFTGADIPQMKIDFRQAMNEIASSMSEDEKQAFIEESNQVFLMNNLIVNSVGGQNKVLY
;
A
#
# COMPACT_ATOMS: atom_id res chain seq x y z
N MET A 1 -10.10 12.03 -37.03
CA MET A 1 -10.97 11.32 -36.07
C MET A 1 -10.10 10.93 -34.89
N SER A 2 -10.14 11.69 -33.79
CA SER A 2 -9.41 11.34 -32.58
C SER A 2 -10.18 10.21 -31.91
N TYR A 3 -9.74 8.96 -32.11
CA TYR A 3 -10.12 7.89 -31.18
C TYR A 3 -9.64 8.36 -29.81
N ASN A 4 -10.58 8.68 -28.92
CA ASN A 4 -10.26 9.04 -27.55
C ASN A 4 -9.80 7.75 -26.87
N GLU A 5 -8.53 7.39 -27.07
CA GLU A 5 -7.94 6.16 -26.58
C GLU A 5 -8.07 6.16 -25.05
N GLU A 6 -8.67 5.10 -24.50
CA GLU A 6 -8.92 5.02 -23.07
C GLU A 6 -7.60 5.05 -22.30
N LEU A 7 -7.47 6.01 -21.37
CA LEU A 7 -6.31 6.11 -20.49
C LEU A 7 -6.02 4.76 -19.80
N PHE A 8 -4.75 4.38 -19.76
CA PHE A 8 -4.31 3.10 -19.18
C PHE A 8 -4.76 2.93 -17.72
N THR A 9 -4.65 4.00 -16.93
CA THR A 9 -5.16 4.03 -15.54
C THR A 9 -6.67 3.75 -15.43
N THR A 10 -7.48 4.12 -16.42
CA THR A 10 -8.90 3.78 -16.49
C THR A 10 -9.11 2.30 -16.79
N ARG A 11 -8.34 1.72 -17.73
CA ARG A 11 -8.32 0.27 -18.01
C ARG A 11 -7.97 -0.52 -16.74
N MET A 12 -6.89 -0.15 -16.05
CA MET A 12 -6.47 -0.79 -14.80
C MET A 12 -7.58 -0.74 -13.74
N ARG A 13 -8.18 0.43 -13.50
CA ARG A 13 -9.29 0.58 -12.53
C ARG A 13 -10.48 -0.31 -12.86
N LYS A 14 -10.80 -0.50 -14.14
CA LYS A 14 -11.87 -1.42 -14.57
C LYS A 14 -11.48 -2.87 -14.28
N ALA A 15 -10.26 -3.26 -14.65
CA ALA A 15 -9.76 -4.62 -14.49
C ALA A 15 -9.67 -5.05 -13.03
N THR A 16 -9.21 -4.18 -12.13
CA THR A 16 -9.02 -4.52 -10.71
C THR A 16 -10.27 -4.31 -9.85
N ARG A 17 -11.38 -3.80 -10.41
CA ARG A 17 -12.58 -3.41 -9.65
C ARG A 17 -13.09 -4.53 -8.73
N LYS A 18 -13.22 -5.74 -9.27
CA LYS A 18 -13.79 -6.87 -8.52
C LYS A 18 -12.91 -7.27 -7.34
N VAL A 19 -11.59 -7.38 -7.55
CA VAL A 19 -10.66 -7.75 -6.49
C VAL A 19 -10.47 -6.62 -5.47
N HIS A 20 -10.51 -5.35 -5.91
CA HIS A 20 -10.51 -4.18 -5.02
C HIS A 20 -11.71 -4.18 -4.08
N SER A 21 -12.92 -4.52 -4.55
CA SER A 21 -14.10 -4.63 -3.68
C SER A 21 -13.94 -5.70 -2.59
N VAL A 22 -13.25 -6.80 -2.88
CA VAL A 22 -12.91 -7.82 -1.87
C VAL A 22 -11.93 -7.26 -0.85
N SER A 23 -10.91 -6.52 -1.31
CA SER A 23 -9.96 -5.83 -0.43
C SER A 23 -10.65 -4.84 0.50
N ASP A 24 -11.57 -4.02 -0.03
CA ASP A 24 -12.32 -3.05 0.77
C ASP A 24 -13.12 -3.74 1.89
N ALA A 25 -13.80 -4.85 1.59
CA ALA A 25 -14.55 -5.60 2.58
C ALA A 25 -13.64 -6.18 3.67
N LEU A 26 -12.52 -6.79 3.28
CA LEU A 26 -11.55 -7.39 4.19
C LEU A 26 -10.88 -6.34 5.10
N ILE A 27 -10.47 -5.22 4.52
CA ILE A 27 -9.85 -4.11 5.25
C ILE A 27 -10.84 -3.51 6.26
N ASN A 28 -12.11 -3.29 5.89
CA ASN A 28 -13.09 -2.77 6.85
C ASN A 28 -13.37 -3.77 7.99
N ALA A 29 -13.37 -5.07 7.71
CA ALA A 29 -13.50 -6.08 8.75
C ALA A 29 -12.30 -6.08 9.72
N LYS A 30 -11.07 -6.08 9.19
CA LYS A 30 -9.83 -5.99 10.02
C LYS A 30 -9.75 -4.67 10.79
N PHE A 31 -10.19 -3.58 10.18
CA PHE A 31 -10.24 -2.28 10.83
C PHE A 31 -11.11 -2.31 12.09
N ALA A 32 -12.29 -2.94 12.05
CA ALA A 32 -13.15 -3.08 13.22
C ALA A 32 -12.46 -3.81 14.39
N PHE A 33 -11.63 -4.83 14.11
CA PHE A 33 -10.82 -5.49 15.13
C PHE A 33 -9.69 -4.58 15.64
N SER A 34 -9.04 -3.83 14.75
CA SER A 34 -7.94 -2.92 15.10
C SER A 34 -8.37 -1.76 16.01
N LEU A 35 -9.65 -1.38 15.99
CA LEU A 35 -10.19 -0.37 16.92
C LEU A 35 -10.18 -0.82 18.39
N ARG A 36 -10.13 -2.13 18.63
CA ARG A 36 -10.16 -2.74 19.98
C ARG A 36 -8.81 -3.30 20.42
N ASP A 37 -7.87 -3.42 19.50
CA ASP A 37 -6.57 -4.03 19.74
C ASP A 37 -5.51 -3.37 18.85
N GLU A 38 -4.72 -2.48 19.46
CA GLU A 38 -3.68 -1.74 18.74
C GLU A 38 -2.57 -2.65 18.21
N THR A 39 -2.42 -3.88 18.73
CA THR A 39 -1.47 -4.85 18.18
C THR A 39 -1.92 -5.34 16.81
N VAL A 40 -3.23 -5.35 16.52
CA VAL A 40 -3.76 -5.65 15.18
C VAL A 40 -3.46 -4.50 14.22
N TRP A 41 -3.56 -3.26 14.68
CA TRP A 41 -3.14 -2.10 13.89
C TRP A 41 -1.64 -2.14 13.58
N GLY A 42 -0.81 -2.33 14.62
CA GLY A 42 0.64 -2.47 14.48
C GLY A 42 1.04 -3.64 13.58
N GLY A 43 0.36 -4.79 13.67
CA GLY A 43 0.57 -5.93 12.77
C GLY A 43 0.27 -5.61 11.30
N GLY A 44 -0.78 -4.81 11.05
CA GLY A 44 -1.07 -4.28 9.71
C GLY A 44 0.03 -3.35 9.20
N LEU A 45 0.50 -2.43 10.04
CA LEU A 45 1.63 -1.58 9.70
C LEU A 45 2.91 -2.38 9.44
N PHE A 46 3.14 -3.44 10.19
CA PHE A 46 4.36 -4.25 10.11
C PHE A 46 4.48 -4.94 8.76
N VAL A 47 3.38 -5.55 8.28
CA VAL A 47 3.38 -6.21 6.98
C VAL A 47 3.57 -5.21 5.84
N PHE A 48 2.91 -4.05 5.90
CA PHE A 48 3.05 -3.03 4.86
C PHE A 48 4.40 -2.30 4.92
N TYR A 49 5.01 -2.12 6.09
CA TYR A 49 6.36 -1.57 6.21
C TYR A 49 7.35 -2.34 5.34
N HIS A 50 7.34 -3.68 5.44
CA HIS A 50 8.27 -4.50 4.68
C HIS A 50 8.06 -4.39 3.16
N ILE A 51 6.81 -4.26 2.72
CA ILE A 51 6.45 -4.10 1.31
C ILE A 51 6.87 -2.71 0.79
N PHE A 52 6.50 -1.64 1.49
CA PHE A 52 6.86 -0.27 1.11
C PHE A 52 8.37 -0.06 1.15
N ALA A 53 9.05 -0.54 2.20
CA ALA A 53 10.50 -0.45 2.32
C ALA A 53 11.20 -1.20 1.17
N PHE A 54 10.71 -2.40 0.80
CA PHE A 54 11.25 -3.12 -0.35
C PHE A 54 11.15 -2.29 -1.63
N LEU A 55 9.98 -1.71 -1.92
CA LEU A 55 9.74 -0.94 -3.15
C LEU A 55 10.55 0.37 -3.19
N GLU A 56 10.65 1.06 -2.05
CA GLU A 56 11.47 2.28 -1.92
C GLU A 56 12.97 1.97 -2.07
N ASP A 57 13.44 0.85 -1.53
CA ASP A 57 14.84 0.43 -1.72
C ASP A 57 15.07 -0.09 -3.16
N ALA A 58 14.10 -0.78 -3.77
CA ALA A 58 14.14 -1.26 -5.15
C ALA A 58 14.26 -0.09 -6.14
N LYS A 59 13.56 1.02 -5.88
CA LYS A 59 13.72 2.27 -6.65
C LYS A 59 15.21 2.65 -6.78
N ASN A 60 15.94 2.63 -5.67
CA ASN A 60 17.36 3.01 -5.64
C ASN A 60 18.26 1.97 -6.31
N ARG A 61 17.93 0.67 -6.19
CA ARG A 61 18.70 -0.42 -6.81
C ARG A 61 18.52 -0.46 -8.33
N LEU A 62 17.29 -0.28 -8.81
CA LEU A 62 16.95 -0.39 -10.23
C LEU A 62 17.34 0.84 -11.03
N ASN A 63 17.25 2.04 -10.44
CA ASN A 63 17.56 3.31 -11.10
C ASN A 63 16.87 3.45 -12.48
N MET A 64 15.63 3.00 -12.57
CA MET A 64 14.84 3.00 -13.80
C MET A 64 14.05 4.30 -13.93
N PRO A 65 14.21 5.09 -15.01
CA PRO A 65 13.52 6.36 -15.17
C PRO A 65 11.99 6.28 -15.06
N ALA A 66 11.37 5.22 -15.61
CA ALA A 66 9.93 4.99 -15.49
C ALA A 66 9.49 4.74 -14.05
N PHE A 67 10.28 3.98 -13.29
CA PHE A 67 10.00 3.69 -11.87
C PHE A 67 10.10 4.97 -11.03
N ASP A 68 11.14 5.75 -11.27
CA ASP A 68 11.39 7.03 -10.58
C ASP A 68 10.29 8.05 -10.80
N LYS A 69 9.68 8.07 -11.99
CA LYS A 69 8.54 8.94 -12.31
C LYS A 69 7.32 8.71 -11.41
N LEU A 70 7.15 7.53 -10.81
CA LEU A 70 6.03 7.30 -9.88
C LEU A 70 6.25 7.97 -8.52
N PHE A 71 7.48 8.32 -8.16
CA PHE A 71 7.79 9.03 -6.91
C PHE A 71 7.71 10.55 -7.11
N VAL A 72 6.60 11.01 -7.69
CA VAL A 72 6.31 12.39 -8.10
C VAL A 72 6.54 13.43 -6.99
N HIS A 73 6.31 13.04 -5.73
CA HIS A 73 6.41 13.91 -4.56
C HIS A 73 7.24 13.23 -3.48
N LYS A 74 8.24 13.94 -2.93
CA LYS A 74 9.06 13.41 -1.82
C LYS A 74 8.24 13.05 -0.57
N ILE A 75 7.10 13.71 -0.36
CA ILE A 75 6.20 13.39 0.75
C ILE A 75 5.54 12.01 0.61
N LEU A 76 5.65 11.35 -0.55
CA LEU A 76 5.17 9.99 -0.72
C LEU A 76 5.98 8.98 0.08
N PHE A 77 7.29 9.13 0.26
CA PHE A 77 8.09 8.10 0.94
C PHE A 77 7.56 7.82 2.36
N ARG A 78 7.35 6.53 2.67
CA ARG A 78 6.71 6.09 3.92
C ARG A 78 7.60 5.25 4.81
N LYS A 79 8.77 4.78 4.37
CA LYS A 79 9.65 3.95 5.19
C LYS A 79 9.88 4.53 6.60
N GLN A 80 10.31 5.79 6.71
CA GLN A 80 10.53 6.42 8.01
C GLN A 80 9.23 6.54 8.83
N ALA A 81 8.13 6.95 8.20
CA ALA A 81 6.83 7.10 8.86
C ALA A 81 6.33 5.76 9.44
N PHE A 82 6.55 4.65 8.71
CA PHE A 82 6.27 3.31 9.23
C PHE A 82 7.15 2.95 10.43
N GLU A 83 8.45 3.28 10.40
CA GLU A 83 9.35 2.97 11.52
C GLU A 83 8.93 3.69 12.81
N GLU A 84 8.47 4.93 12.70
CA GLU A 84 7.94 5.73 13.82
C GLU A 84 6.66 5.09 14.39
N ASP A 85 5.67 4.81 13.53
CA ASP A 85 4.41 4.20 13.97
C ASP A 85 4.63 2.78 14.54
N LEU A 86 5.53 1.99 13.96
CA LEU A 86 5.85 0.66 14.47
C LEU A 86 6.54 0.70 15.83
N CYS A 87 7.43 1.66 16.05
CA CYS A 87 8.03 1.88 17.36
C CYS A 87 6.97 2.23 18.41
N HIS A 88 5.98 3.04 18.03
CA HIS A 88 4.87 3.41 18.89
C HIS A 88 3.97 2.20 19.23
N TYR A 89 3.49 1.44 18.25
CA TYR A 89 2.50 0.37 18.47
C TYR A 89 3.08 -0.96 18.91
N LEU A 90 4.28 -1.31 18.46
CA LEU A 90 4.91 -2.63 18.70
C LEU A 90 6.18 -2.54 19.58
N GLY A 91 6.56 -1.33 20.00
CA GLY A 91 7.72 -1.08 20.84
C GLY A 91 9.05 -1.09 20.07
N PRO A 92 10.16 -0.73 20.72
CA PRO A 92 11.46 -0.49 20.07
C PRO A 92 12.07 -1.74 19.39
N ASN A 93 11.64 -2.94 19.79
CA ASN A 93 12.13 -4.21 19.26
C ASN A 93 11.28 -4.74 18.09
N TRP A 94 10.38 -3.94 17.53
CA TRP A 94 9.50 -4.38 16.44
C TRP A 94 10.26 -4.98 15.24
N LYS A 95 11.49 -4.52 14.98
CA LYS A 95 12.35 -5.03 13.89
C LYS A 95 12.74 -6.50 14.05
N SER A 96 12.74 -7.04 15.28
CA SER A 96 13.05 -8.45 15.55
C SER A 96 11.82 -9.37 15.48
N LEU A 97 10.63 -8.82 15.24
CA LEU A 97 9.43 -9.64 15.09
C LEU A 97 9.55 -10.55 13.87
N PRO A 98 9.13 -11.83 13.97
CA PRO A 98 9.19 -12.74 12.85
C PRO A 98 8.20 -12.32 11.75
N LYS A 99 8.61 -12.51 10.50
CA LYS A 99 7.71 -12.35 9.36
C LYS A 99 6.82 -13.58 9.28
N SER A 100 5.55 -13.39 8.94
CA SER A 100 4.66 -14.52 8.63
C SER A 100 5.05 -15.13 7.28
N LEU A 101 4.72 -16.40 7.06
CA LEU A 101 4.91 -17.05 5.75
C LEU A 101 4.23 -16.27 4.62
N ALA A 102 3.06 -15.66 4.88
CA ALA A 102 2.39 -14.80 3.91
C ALA A 102 3.22 -13.56 3.53
N LEU A 103 3.94 -12.97 4.50
CA LEU A 103 4.82 -11.83 4.24
C LEU A 103 6.08 -12.26 3.49
N GLU A 104 6.66 -13.39 3.87
CA GLU A 104 7.83 -13.96 3.18
C GLU A 104 7.52 -14.26 1.71
N ASN A 105 6.39 -14.93 1.44
CA ASN A 105 5.92 -15.19 0.08
C ASN A 105 5.67 -13.88 -0.69
N TYR A 106 5.20 -12.83 -0.03
CA TYR A 106 5.03 -11.53 -0.67
C TYR A 106 6.37 -10.94 -1.10
N LEU A 107 7.33 -10.90 -0.18
CA LEU A 107 8.66 -10.35 -0.46
C LEU A 107 9.41 -11.18 -1.50
N GLU A 108 9.27 -12.50 -1.49
CA GLU A 108 9.84 -13.39 -2.50
C GLU A 108 9.26 -13.08 -3.90
N HIS A 109 7.95 -12.89 -4.01
CA HIS A 109 7.33 -12.48 -5.27
C HIS A 109 7.90 -11.16 -5.78
N LEU A 110 8.03 -10.15 -4.91
CA LEU A 110 8.63 -8.87 -5.29
C LEU A 110 10.10 -9.01 -5.70
N GLN A 111 10.88 -9.87 -5.04
CA GLN A 111 12.26 -10.17 -5.42
C GLN A 111 12.34 -10.85 -6.79
N ASN A 112 11.41 -11.77 -7.10
CA ASN A 112 11.33 -12.42 -8.39
C ASN A 112 10.97 -11.41 -9.49
N LEU A 113 10.00 -10.52 -9.25
CA LEU A 113 9.71 -9.41 -10.16
C LEU A 113 10.91 -8.50 -10.37
N GLU A 114 11.62 -8.11 -9.30
CA GLU A 114 12.82 -7.28 -9.40
C GLU A 114 13.87 -7.90 -10.33
N ARG A 115 14.05 -9.23 -10.26
CA ARG A 115 15.04 -9.97 -11.04
C ARG A 115 14.61 -10.21 -12.48
N GLU A 116 13.33 -10.55 -12.70
CA GLU A 116 12.86 -11.11 -13.97
C GLU A 116 12.09 -10.09 -14.81
N ASN A 117 11.30 -9.22 -14.17
CA ASN A 117 10.53 -8.18 -14.84
C ASN A 117 10.32 -6.96 -13.94
N PRO A 118 11.37 -6.15 -13.70
CA PRO A 118 11.35 -5.07 -12.71
C PRO A 118 10.34 -3.97 -13.04
N GLN A 119 9.86 -3.87 -14.28
CA GLN A 119 8.80 -2.94 -14.64
C GLN A 119 7.48 -3.25 -13.90
N LEU A 120 7.20 -4.52 -13.62
CA LEU A 120 5.96 -4.94 -12.96
C LEU A 120 5.89 -4.54 -11.48
N LEU A 121 7.03 -4.25 -10.84
CA LEU A 121 7.05 -3.67 -9.49
C LEU A 121 6.33 -2.31 -9.43
N MET A 122 6.26 -1.57 -10.54
CA MET A 122 5.50 -0.33 -10.63
C MET A 122 4.00 -0.54 -10.38
N ALA A 123 3.44 -1.73 -10.60
CA ALA A 123 2.05 -2.04 -10.25
C ALA A 123 1.82 -1.96 -8.73
N TYR A 124 2.77 -2.43 -7.94
CA TYR A 124 2.72 -2.37 -6.48
C TYR A 124 2.83 -0.93 -5.98
N VAL A 125 3.81 -0.18 -6.50
CA VAL A 125 3.92 1.26 -6.22
C VAL A 125 2.60 1.95 -6.57
N TYR A 126 2.05 1.69 -7.76
CA TYR A 126 0.84 2.34 -8.22
C TYR A 126 -0.36 2.11 -7.28
N HIS A 127 -0.69 0.86 -6.98
CA HIS A 127 -1.89 0.53 -6.20
C HIS A 127 -1.72 0.82 -4.70
N LEU A 128 -0.54 0.59 -4.12
CA LEU A 128 -0.31 0.82 -2.69
C LEU A 128 -0.33 2.31 -2.34
N TYR A 129 0.35 3.16 -3.11
CA TYR A 129 0.35 4.60 -2.85
C TYR A 129 -1.01 5.25 -3.13
N LEU A 130 -1.70 4.88 -4.21
CA LEU A 130 -3.07 5.37 -4.43
C LEU A 130 -4.04 4.87 -3.35
N GLY A 131 -3.86 3.64 -2.88
CA GLY A 131 -4.59 3.07 -1.74
C GLY A 131 -4.36 3.91 -0.48
N LEU A 132 -3.11 4.26 -0.17
CA LEU A 132 -2.76 5.09 0.97
C LEU A 132 -3.36 6.51 0.89
N LEU A 133 -3.27 7.16 -0.28
CA LEU A 133 -3.85 8.49 -0.54
C LEU A 133 -5.39 8.50 -0.64
N SER A 134 -6.03 7.33 -0.59
CA SER A 134 -7.48 7.17 -0.70
C SER A 134 -8.05 6.42 0.51
N GLY A 135 -8.00 5.09 0.50
CA GLY A 135 -8.50 4.26 1.60
C GLY A 135 -7.76 4.50 2.91
N GLY A 136 -6.44 4.67 2.87
CA GLY A 136 -5.62 4.98 4.06
C GLY A 136 -6.08 6.27 4.76
N GLN A 137 -6.35 7.33 4.00
CA GLN A 137 -6.89 8.59 4.53
C GLN A 137 -8.29 8.43 5.14
N ILE A 138 -9.12 7.57 4.57
CA ILE A 138 -10.46 7.27 5.13
C ILE A 138 -10.31 6.49 6.44
N LEU A 139 -9.42 5.50 6.50
CA LEU A 139 -9.16 4.73 7.72
C LEU A 139 -8.60 5.61 8.83
N ALA A 140 -7.64 6.49 8.53
CA ALA A 140 -7.09 7.46 9.48
C ALA A 140 -8.20 8.35 10.07
N LYS A 141 -9.07 8.91 9.23
CA LYS A 141 -10.22 9.70 9.68
C LYS A 141 -11.18 8.88 10.55
N LYS A 142 -11.51 7.65 10.15
CA LYS A 142 -12.38 6.76 10.95
C LYS A 142 -11.75 6.45 12.30
N ARG A 143 -10.45 6.13 12.35
CA ARG A 143 -9.74 5.85 13.60
C ARG A 143 -9.68 7.08 14.51
N ASN A 144 -9.52 8.27 13.91
CA ASN A 144 -9.58 9.52 14.67
C ASN A 144 -10.92 9.75 15.35
N VAL A 145 -12.02 9.30 14.74
CA VAL A 145 -13.39 9.43 15.27
C VAL A 145 -13.77 8.29 16.23
N PHE A 146 -13.42 7.04 15.89
CA PHE A 146 -13.93 5.83 16.56
C PHE A 146 -12.89 5.10 17.43
N GLY A 147 -11.61 5.45 17.37
CA GLY A 147 -10.59 4.86 18.24
C GLY A 147 -10.84 5.18 19.71
N GLU A 148 -10.72 4.19 20.59
CA GLU A 148 -10.95 4.37 22.03
C GLU A 148 -10.01 5.43 22.60
N ASN A 149 -10.61 6.41 23.28
CA ASN A 149 -9.88 7.48 23.95
C ASN A 149 -9.56 7.01 25.38
N ASN A 150 -8.29 6.81 25.70
CA ASN A 150 -7.87 7.06 27.07
C ASN A 150 -8.00 8.57 27.26
N HIS A 151 -9.05 8.99 27.98
CA HIS A 151 -9.47 10.39 28.14
C HIS A 151 -8.39 11.35 28.67
N ASP A 152 -7.23 10.83 29.12
CA ASP A 152 -6.13 11.58 29.72
C ASP A 152 -4.82 11.60 28.90
N GLN A 153 -4.76 11.04 27.69
CA GLN A 153 -3.54 11.07 26.85
C GLN A 153 -3.72 11.83 25.54
N VAL A 154 -2.68 12.60 25.15
CA VAL A 154 -2.59 13.23 23.83
C VAL A 154 -2.66 12.13 22.77
N LYS A 155 -3.63 12.24 21.86
CA LYS A 155 -3.82 11.29 20.78
C LYS A 155 -2.56 11.22 19.90
N TYR A 156 -2.00 10.02 19.75
CA TYR A 156 -0.91 9.80 18.81
C TYR A 156 -1.38 10.06 17.37
N ILE A 157 -0.54 10.71 16.57
CA ILE A 157 -0.80 11.00 15.15
C ILE A 157 -0.03 10.00 14.31
N ASP A 158 -0.77 9.09 13.65
CA ASP A 158 -0.24 8.08 12.74
C ASP A 158 0.55 8.72 11.57
N LYS A 159 1.88 8.59 11.61
CA LYS A 159 2.81 9.18 10.65
C LYS A 159 2.64 8.64 9.25
N VAL A 160 2.29 7.36 9.10
CA VAL A 160 2.08 6.72 7.79
C VAL A 160 0.96 7.40 7.00
N THR A 161 -0.05 7.90 7.69
CA THR A 161 -1.19 8.61 7.07
C THR A 161 -1.10 10.13 7.20
N ASP A 162 -0.05 10.64 7.80
CA ASP A 162 0.18 12.08 7.94
C ASP A 162 0.74 12.66 6.63
N PHE A 163 -0.11 13.41 5.96
CA PHE A 163 0.20 14.21 4.78
C PHE A 163 -0.11 15.69 5.05
N THR A 164 0.07 16.13 6.29
CA THR A 164 -0.16 17.53 6.66
C THR A 164 0.64 18.46 5.75
N GLY A 165 -0.04 19.47 5.20
CA GLY A 165 0.54 20.41 4.23
C GLY A 165 0.60 19.92 2.78
N ALA A 166 0.12 18.70 2.48
CA ALA A 166 0.07 18.17 1.12
C ALA A 166 -1.30 18.34 0.46
N ASP A 167 -1.31 18.60 -0.85
CA ASP A 167 -2.53 18.53 -1.68
C ASP A 167 -2.75 17.09 -2.17
N ILE A 168 -3.38 16.27 -1.33
CA ILE A 168 -3.69 14.87 -1.65
C ILE A 168 -4.49 14.72 -2.96
N PRO A 169 -5.55 15.53 -3.23
CA PRO A 169 -6.21 15.52 -4.53
C PRO A 169 -5.24 15.68 -5.71
N GLN A 170 -4.37 16.70 -5.68
CA GLN A 170 -3.40 16.95 -6.75
C GLN A 170 -2.38 15.80 -6.86
N MET A 171 -1.85 15.31 -5.75
CA MET A 171 -0.93 14.17 -5.75
C MET A 171 -1.51 12.94 -6.46
N LYS A 172 -2.81 12.65 -6.26
CA LYS A 172 -3.48 11.55 -6.97
C LYS A 172 -3.67 11.81 -8.46
N ILE A 173 -3.78 13.07 -8.88
CA ILE A 173 -3.82 13.44 -10.30
C ILE A 173 -2.44 13.21 -10.91
N ASP A 174 -1.40 13.79 -10.31
CA ASP A 174 0.00 13.69 -10.77
C ASP A 174 0.43 12.22 -10.89
N PHE A 175 0.09 11.42 -9.89
CA PHE A 175 0.46 10.02 -9.84
C PHE A 175 -0.22 9.18 -10.93
N ARG A 176 -1.49 9.49 -11.28
CA ARG A 176 -2.18 8.86 -12.42
C ARG A 176 -1.61 9.36 -13.75
N GLN A 177 -1.29 10.64 -13.85
CA GLN A 177 -0.66 11.20 -15.04
C GLN A 177 0.68 10.52 -15.32
N ALA A 178 1.56 10.42 -14.31
CA ALA A 178 2.84 9.72 -14.42
C ALA A 178 2.66 8.28 -14.94
N MET A 179 1.68 7.54 -14.41
CA MET A 179 1.42 6.18 -14.88
C MET A 179 0.88 6.12 -16.33
N ASN A 180 0.03 7.06 -16.73
CA ASN A 180 -0.43 7.14 -18.13
C ASN A 180 0.73 7.50 -19.08
N GLU A 181 1.64 8.39 -18.65
CA GLU A 181 2.85 8.72 -19.42
C GLU A 181 3.79 7.52 -19.56
N ILE A 182 4.03 6.77 -18.48
CA ILE A 182 4.81 5.52 -18.54
C ILE A 182 4.17 4.54 -19.52
N ALA A 183 2.86 4.32 -19.41
CA ALA A 183 2.12 3.41 -20.26
C ALA A 183 2.08 3.81 -21.73
N SER A 184 2.25 5.09 -22.06
CA SER A 184 2.34 5.54 -23.46
C SER A 184 3.55 4.95 -24.22
N SER A 185 4.57 4.49 -23.49
CA SER A 185 5.76 3.85 -24.04
C SER A 185 5.74 2.31 -23.99
N MET A 186 4.69 1.72 -23.42
CA MET A 186 4.51 0.27 -23.31
C MET A 186 3.78 -0.29 -24.52
N SER A 187 4.19 -1.48 -24.97
CA SER A 187 3.43 -2.34 -25.87
C SER A 187 2.11 -2.81 -25.22
N GLU A 188 1.17 -3.31 -26.01
CA GLU A 188 -0.07 -3.86 -25.45
C GLU A 188 0.16 -5.11 -24.60
N ASP A 189 1.16 -5.94 -24.93
CA ASP A 189 1.53 -7.11 -24.12
C ASP A 189 2.09 -6.69 -22.75
N GLU A 190 2.95 -5.66 -22.70
CA GLU A 190 3.44 -5.10 -21.44
C GLU A 190 2.30 -4.49 -20.61
N LYS A 191 1.37 -3.78 -21.26
CA LYS A 191 0.17 -3.21 -20.59
C LYS A 191 -0.72 -4.32 -20.03
N GLN A 192 -0.88 -5.42 -20.76
CA GLN A 192 -1.66 -6.57 -20.34
C GLN A 192 -1.00 -7.29 -19.15
N ALA A 193 0.31 -7.54 -19.20
CA ALA A 193 1.08 -8.08 -18.09
C ALA A 193 0.99 -7.19 -16.84
N PHE A 194 1.02 -5.86 -17.00
CA PHE A 194 0.86 -4.92 -15.90
C PHE A 194 -0.55 -4.96 -15.30
N ILE A 195 -1.59 -5.14 -16.12
CA ILE A 195 -2.98 -5.31 -15.64
C ILE A 195 -3.14 -6.64 -14.88
N GLU A 196 -2.49 -7.71 -15.34
CA GLU A 196 -2.47 -9.00 -14.64
C GLU A 196 -1.77 -8.87 -13.29
N GLU A 197 -0.58 -8.27 -13.27
CA GLU A 197 0.14 -8.00 -12.03
C GLU A 197 -0.66 -7.06 -11.11
N SER A 198 -1.37 -6.07 -11.67
CA SER A 198 -2.27 -5.21 -10.90
C SER A 198 -3.35 -5.99 -10.15
N ASN A 199 -3.88 -7.08 -10.73
CA ASN A 199 -4.80 -7.96 -10.01
C ASN A 199 -4.07 -8.76 -8.93
N GLN A 200 -2.86 -9.24 -9.24
CA GLN A 200 -2.02 -9.96 -8.30
C GLN A 200 -1.68 -9.12 -7.07
N VAL A 201 -1.41 -7.83 -7.22
CA VAL A 201 -1.22 -6.89 -6.09
C VAL A 201 -2.38 -6.97 -5.10
N PHE A 202 -3.63 -6.93 -5.57
CA PHE A 202 -4.79 -7.02 -4.67
C PHE A 202 -4.95 -8.41 -4.07
N LEU A 203 -4.68 -9.48 -4.82
CA LEU A 203 -4.74 -10.85 -4.29
C LEU A 203 -3.72 -11.04 -3.15
N MET A 204 -2.49 -10.60 -3.35
CA MET A 204 -1.43 -10.67 -2.35
C MET A 204 -1.71 -9.77 -1.15
N ASN A 205 -2.23 -8.56 -1.39
CA ASN A 205 -2.69 -7.66 -0.32
C ASN A 205 -3.81 -8.30 0.51
N ASN A 206 -4.74 -9.02 -0.12
CA ASN A 206 -5.80 -9.73 0.59
C ASN A 206 -5.24 -10.88 1.44
N LEU A 207 -4.31 -11.67 0.91
CA LEU A 207 -3.67 -12.76 1.64
C LEU A 207 -2.91 -12.24 2.86
N ILE A 208 -2.10 -11.19 2.69
CA ILE A 208 -1.30 -10.66 3.79
C ILE A 208 -2.18 -10.00 4.87
N VAL A 209 -3.19 -9.21 4.47
CA VAL A 209 -4.15 -8.60 5.41
C VAL A 209 -4.91 -9.68 6.18
N ASN A 210 -5.28 -10.78 5.52
CA ASN A 210 -5.96 -11.88 6.21
C ASN A 210 -5.05 -12.56 7.26
N SER A 211 -3.74 -12.62 7.00
CA SER A 211 -2.74 -13.21 7.90
C SER A 211 -2.48 -12.39 9.17
N VAL A 212 -2.76 -11.08 9.16
CA VAL A 212 -2.66 -10.22 10.35
C VAL A 212 -3.66 -10.72 11.41
N GLY A 213 -3.27 -10.70 12.69
CA GLY A 213 -4.10 -11.15 13.80
C GLY A 213 -5.49 -10.50 13.89
N GLY A 214 -6.34 -11.00 14.79
CA GLY A 214 -7.70 -10.48 15.01
C GLY A 214 -8.84 -11.48 14.76
N GLN A 215 -8.54 -12.71 14.30
CA GLN A 215 -9.52 -13.82 14.25
C GLN A 215 -9.20 -14.98 15.23
N ASN A 216 -8.02 -14.99 15.86
CA ASN A 216 -7.52 -16.12 16.67
C ASN A 216 -7.27 -15.80 18.16
N LYS A 217 -7.90 -14.78 18.75
CA LYS A 217 -7.99 -14.74 20.21
C LYS A 217 -9.16 -15.64 20.63
N VAL A 218 -8.88 -16.94 20.74
CA VAL A 218 -9.64 -17.77 21.68
C VAL A 218 -9.40 -17.13 23.05
N LEU A 219 -10.44 -16.52 23.60
CA LEU A 219 -10.46 -16.07 24.99
C LEU A 219 -10.27 -17.33 25.83
N TYR A 220 -9.16 -17.42 26.56
CA TYR A 220 -9.06 -18.32 27.70
C TYR A 220 -9.87 -17.76 28.86
#